data_AF-A0A285D3G1-F1
#
_entry.id   AF-A0A285D3G1-F1
#
_cell.length_a   1.000
_cell.length_b   1.000
_cell.length_c   1.000
_cell.angle_alpha   90.00
_cell.angle_beta   90.00
_cell.angle_gamma   90.00
#
_symmetry.space_group_name_H-M   'P 1'
#
loop_
_entity.id
_entity.type
_entity.pdbx_description
1 polymer ?
#
loop_
_entity_poly.entity_id
_entity_poly.type
_entity_poly.pdbx_seq_one_letter_code
_entity_poly.pdbx_strand_id
1 'polypeptide(L)'
;MKDLPIVLPHGHTDPRWFAENQPVSDPARLFVTPDHFVFRMLHSQGVPLEAMGVPRADGGPTETDGRKIWRVFAQNHHLFRGTPSRLWLDHAFSTAAFRGQMLTEMARMSLDDGLVLQIHPGAFRTHSGPVLDRFGRDKGFDISPPPHRLCPRSAAASVGGGA
;
A
#
# COMPACT_ATOMS: atom_id res chain seq x y z
N MET A 1 -25.67 1.00 6.21
CA MET A 1 -24.77 1.94 6.90
C MET A 1 -23.39 2.07 6.25
N LYS A 2 -22.83 1.05 5.58
CA LYS A 2 -21.47 1.12 4.98
C LYS A 2 -21.33 2.11 3.82
N ASP A 3 -22.43 2.37 3.10
CA ASP A 3 -22.42 3.19 1.87
C ASP A 3 -22.88 4.64 2.10
N LEU A 4 -23.01 5.05 3.37
CA LEU A 4 -23.34 6.43 3.68
C LEU A 4 -22.11 7.33 3.53
N PRO A 5 -22.28 8.62 3.14
CA PRO A 5 -21.18 9.56 3.10
C PRO A 5 -20.47 9.66 4.45
N ILE A 6 -19.14 9.71 4.43
CA ILE A 6 -18.34 9.98 5.63
C ILE A 6 -18.47 11.48 5.92
N VAL A 7 -19.02 11.81 7.08
CA VAL A 7 -19.05 13.19 7.60
C VAL A 7 -17.96 13.31 8.67
N LEU A 8 -16.92 14.07 8.37
CA LEU A 8 -15.80 14.34 9.28
C LEU A 8 -15.88 15.79 9.78
N PRO A 9 -16.61 16.07 10.87
CA PRO A 9 -16.79 17.44 11.37
C PRO A 9 -15.52 18.02 12.00
N HIS A 10 -14.49 17.20 12.24
CA HIS A 10 -13.23 17.63 12.84
C HIS A 10 -12.05 16.78 12.35
N GLY A 11 -10.97 17.43 11.95
CA GLY A 11 -9.73 16.80 11.47
C GLY A 11 -8.60 17.81 11.31
N HIS A 12 -7.38 17.31 11.09
CA HIS A 12 -6.15 18.11 11.03
C HIS A 12 -5.34 17.90 9.74
N THR A 13 -6.00 17.49 8.65
CA THR A 13 -5.35 17.37 7.34
C THR A 13 -4.92 18.74 6.83
N ASP A 14 -3.76 18.83 6.18
CA ASP A 14 -3.29 20.08 5.55
C ASP A 14 -4.21 20.45 4.38
N PRO A 15 -4.86 21.64 4.39
CA PRO A 15 -5.75 22.05 3.31
C PRO A 15 -5.05 22.18 1.95
N ARG A 16 -3.72 22.39 1.93
CA ARG A 16 -2.95 22.51 0.69
C ARG A 16 -2.96 21.23 -0.13
N TRP A 17 -3.11 20.06 0.49
CA TRP A 17 -3.21 18.79 -0.23
C TRP A 17 -4.34 18.80 -1.25
N PHE A 18 -5.46 19.45 -0.92
CA PHE A 18 -6.62 19.57 -1.81
C PHE A 18 -6.49 20.73 -2.80
N ALA A 19 -5.85 21.83 -2.38
CA ALA A 19 -5.69 23.01 -3.22
C ALA A 19 -4.65 22.79 -4.34
N GLU A 20 -3.54 22.11 -4.02
CA GLU A 20 -2.41 21.96 -4.93
C GLU A 20 -2.42 20.60 -5.66
N ASN A 21 -3.11 19.60 -5.12
CA ASN A 21 -3.24 18.25 -5.68
C ASN A 21 -1.89 17.64 -6.09
N GLN A 22 -0.85 17.90 -5.30
CA GLN A 22 0.47 17.33 -5.55
C GLN A 22 0.49 15.86 -5.14
N PRO A 23 1.16 14.99 -5.93
CA PRO A 23 1.31 13.60 -5.55
C PRO A 23 2.17 13.48 -4.29
N VAL A 24 1.82 12.51 -3.44
CA VAL A 24 2.68 12.12 -2.32
C VAL A 24 3.94 11.46 -2.89
N SER A 25 5.11 11.84 -2.38
CA SER A 25 6.42 11.41 -2.90
C SER A 25 6.71 9.93 -2.68
N ASP A 26 6.32 9.38 -1.53
CA ASP A 26 6.65 8.04 -1.09
C ASP A 26 5.73 7.63 0.09
N PRO A 27 5.61 6.32 0.38
CA PRO A 27 4.73 5.85 1.45
C PRO A 27 5.19 6.22 2.86
N ALA A 28 6.48 6.46 3.10
CA ALA A 28 6.97 6.85 4.43
C ALA A 28 6.47 8.25 4.80
N ARG A 29 6.45 9.19 3.85
CA ARG A 29 5.92 10.54 4.02
C ARG A 29 4.41 10.59 4.24
N LEU A 30 3.69 9.54 3.89
CA LEU A 30 2.24 9.44 4.10
C LEU A 30 1.88 8.70 5.40
N PHE A 31 2.56 7.60 5.72
CA PHE A 31 2.14 6.67 6.77
C PHE A 31 3.06 6.62 7.99
N VAL A 32 4.31 7.09 7.90
CA VAL A 32 5.30 6.90 8.97
C VAL A 32 5.65 8.23 9.61
N THR A 33 6.28 9.13 8.83
CA THR A 33 6.79 10.41 9.35
C THR A 33 5.72 11.32 9.97
N PRO A 34 4.51 11.48 9.39
CA PRO A 34 3.50 12.37 9.97
C PRO A 34 2.65 11.73 11.07
N ASP A 35 2.66 10.39 11.21
CA ASP A 35 1.74 9.68 12.11
C ASP A 35 2.40 9.36 13.46
N HIS A 36 2.00 10.11 14.48
CA HIS A 36 2.53 9.95 15.82
C HIS A 36 2.13 8.65 16.52
N PHE A 37 1.07 7.97 16.11
CA PHE A 37 0.78 6.63 16.63
C PHE A 37 1.80 5.63 16.09
N VAL A 38 2.17 5.76 14.81
CA VAL A 38 3.15 4.89 14.16
C VAL A 38 4.55 5.10 14.76
N PHE A 39 5.08 6.32 14.70
CA PHE A 39 6.45 6.53 15.19
C PHE A 39 6.56 6.38 16.71
N ARG A 40 5.51 6.61 17.49
CA ARG A 40 5.54 6.38 18.95
C ARG A 40 5.63 4.90 19.29
N MET A 41 4.94 4.03 18.54
CA MET A 41 5.05 2.58 18.72
C MET A 41 6.49 2.11 18.42
N LEU A 42 7.06 2.53 17.30
CA LEU A 42 8.42 2.17 16.91
C LEU A 42 9.46 2.73 17.90
N HIS A 43 9.30 3.98 18.32
CA HIS A 43 10.17 4.61 19.31
C HIS A 43 10.12 3.92 20.67
N SER A 44 8.96 3.42 21.09
CA SER A 44 8.85 2.63 22.33
C SER A 44 9.65 1.34 22.30
N GLN A 45 10.05 0.86 21.11
CA GLN A 45 10.89 -0.32 20.89
C GLN A 45 12.35 0.06 20.59
N GLY A 46 12.73 1.33 20.79
CA GLY A 46 14.09 1.82 20.65
C GLY A 46 14.46 2.37 19.27
N VAL A 47 13.51 2.53 18.36
CA VAL A 47 13.78 3.17 17.06
C VAL A 47 13.86 4.70 17.24
N PRO A 48 15.00 5.34 16.95
CA PRO A 48 15.13 6.79 17.11
C PRO A 48 14.21 7.56 16.13
N LEU A 49 13.68 8.70 16.56
CA LEU A 49 12.73 9.51 15.76
C LEU A 49 13.35 10.00 14.45
N GLU A 50 14.62 10.37 14.49
CA GLU A 50 15.39 10.82 13.32
C GLU A 50 15.53 9.73 12.24
N ALA A 51 15.53 8.43 12.61
CA ALA A 51 15.55 7.33 11.65
C ALA A 51 14.20 7.15 10.94
N MET A 52 13.14 7.76 11.46
CA MET A 52 11.80 7.76 10.87
C MET A 52 11.48 9.08 10.13
N GLY A 53 12.49 9.93 9.95
CA GLY A 53 12.39 11.22 9.27
C GLY A 53 11.60 12.28 10.06
N VAL A 54 11.37 12.06 11.35
CA VAL A 54 10.69 13.04 12.22
C VAL A 54 11.63 14.23 12.45
N PRO A 55 11.24 15.46 12.09
CA PRO A 55 12.10 16.64 12.23
C PRO A 55 12.50 16.88 13.68
N ARG A 56 13.77 17.20 13.89
CA ARG A 56 14.26 17.60 15.22
C ARG A 56 14.02 19.09 15.45
N ALA A 57 13.66 19.46 16.67
CA ALA A 57 13.45 20.86 17.05
C ALA A 57 14.74 21.69 16.99
N ASP A 58 15.90 21.07 17.15
CA ASP A 58 17.21 21.72 17.07
C ASP A 58 17.75 21.81 15.62
N GLY A 59 16.98 21.37 14.63
CA GLY A 59 17.40 21.37 13.22
C GLY A 59 18.50 20.35 12.90
N GLY A 60 18.80 19.42 13.82
CA GLY A 60 19.77 18.36 13.57
C GLY A 60 19.36 17.43 12.40
N PRO A 61 20.31 16.66 11.86
CA PRO A 61 20.05 15.79 10.71
C PRO A 61 19.02 14.72 11.07
N THR A 62 18.17 14.41 10.09
CA THR A 62 17.17 13.34 10.14
C THR A 62 17.23 12.56 8.83
N GLU A 63 16.81 11.29 8.85
CA GLU A 63 16.78 10.47 7.64
C GLU A 63 15.82 11.11 6.62
N THR A 64 16.27 11.24 5.38
CA THR A 64 15.50 11.84 4.29
C THR A 64 15.11 10.80 3.23
N ASP A 65 15.79 9.65 3.21
CA ASP A 65 15.51 8.54 2.31
C ASP A 65 14.24 7.80 2.76
N GLY A 66 13.15 8.04 2.03
CA GLY A 66 11.86 7.41 2.27
C GLY A 66 11.91 5.88 2.22
N ARG A 67 12.83 5.28 1.44
CA ARG A 67 12.96 3.82 1.35
C ARG A 67 13.56 3.25 2.64
N LYS A 68 14.55 3.93 3.23
CA LYS A 68 15.11 3.52 4.53
C LYS A 68 14.09 3.66 5.65
N ILE A 69 13.35 4.78 5.69
CA ILE A 69 12.27 4.98 6.67
C ILE A 69 11.20 3.89 6.52
N TRP A 70 10.76 3.63 5.29
CA TRP A 70 9.77 2.58 5.02
C TRP A 70 10.26 1.20 5.41
N ARG A 71 11.55 0.90 5.20
CA ARG A 71 12.17 -0.36 5.60
C ARG A 71 12.14 -0.56 7.12
N VAL A 72 12.43 0.49 7.89
CA VAL A 72 12.32 0.47 9.35
C VAL A 72 10.88 0.13 9.76
N PHE A 73 9.88 0.81 9.20
CA PHE A 73 8.48 0.51 9.46
C PHE A 73 8.12 -0.94 9.08
N ALA A 74 8.50 -1.39 7.89
CA ALA A 74 8.15 -2.71 7.37
C ALA A 74 8.74 -3.86 8.21
N GLN A 75 10.01 -3.74 8.63
CA GLN A 75 10.66 -4.73 9.51
C GLN A 75 9.97 -4.82 10.87
N ASN A 76 9.39 -3.72 11.34
CA ASN A 76 8.77 -3.58 12.64
C ASN A 76 7.23 -3.67 12.62
N HIS A 77 6.62 -3.90 11.45
CA HIS A 77 5.16 -3.89 11.29
C HIS A 77 4.42 -4.92 12.18
N HIS A 78 5.12 -5.96 12.63
CA HIS A 78 4.60 -6.96 13.55
C HIS A 78 4.30 -6.39 14.95
N LEU A 79 4.91 -5.27 15.35
CA LEU A 79 4.71 -4.63 16.65
C LEU A 79 3.32 -4.00 16.80
N PHE A 80 2.62 -3.75 15.69
CA PHE A 80 1.27 -3.18 15.72
C PHE A 80 0.19 -4.24 15.99
N ARG A 81 0.51 -5.54 16.03
CA ARG A 81 -0.48 -6.60 16.26
C ARG A 81 -1.30 -6.34 17.54
N GLY A 82 -2.62 -6.37 17.42
CA GLY A 82 -3.54 -6.10 18.53
C GLY A 82 -3.82 -4.61 18.80
N THR A 83 -3.24 -3.69 18.02
CA THR A 83 -3.47 -2.25 18.15
C THR A 83 -4.51 -1.74 17.14
N PRO A 84 -5.23 -0.63 17.42
CA PRO A 84 -6.08 0.04 16.43
C PRO A 84 -5.31 0.47 15.18
N SER A 85 -4.05 0.90 15.33
CA SER A 85 -3.19 1.27 14.21
C SER A 85 -3.01 0.12 13.21
N ARG A 86 -2.95 -1.13 13.69
CA ARG A 86 -2.90 -2.28 12.78
C ARG A 86 -4.16 -2.41 11.93
N LEU A 87 -5.34 -2.19 12.52
CA LEU A 87 -6.60 -2.24 11.80
C LEU A 87 -6.68 -1.13 10.75
N TRP A 88 -6.27 0.09 11.09
CA TRP A 88 -6.28 1.22 10.17
C TRP A 88 -5.28 1.06 9.03
N LEU A 89 -4.06 0.62 9.33
CA LEU A 89 -3.03 0.35 8.33
C LEU A 89 -3.45 -0.78 7.39
N ASP A 90 -3.92 -1.92 7.93
CA ASP A 90 -4.39 -3.03 7.10
C ASP A 90 -5.59 -2.63 6.23
N HIS A 91 -6.50 -1.80 6.77
CA HIS A 91 -7.62 -1.27 5.98
C HIS A 91 -7.12 -0.40 4.83
N ALA A 92 -6.27 0.60 5.11
CA ALA A 92 -5.66 1.45 4.08
C ALA A 92 -4.94 0.62 3.01
N PHE A 93 -4.15 -0.38 3.44
CA PHE A 93 -3.40 -1.27 2.56
C PHE A 93 -4.28 -2.22 1.74
N SER A 94 -5.51 -2.47 2.19
CA SER A 94 -6.45 -3.33 1.47
C SER A 94 -7.11 -2.65 0.28
N THR A 95 -7.10 -1.32 0.23
CA THR A 95 -7.79 -0.56 -0.84
C THR A 95 -7.12 -0.75 -2.20
N ALA A 96 -7.92 -0.83 -3.27
CA ALA A 96 -7.41 -1.01 -4.62
C ALA A 96 -6.51 0.14 -5.08
N ALA A 97 -6.86 1.38 -4.71
CA ALA A 97 -6.08 2.57 -5.01
C ALA A 97 -4.68 2.51 -4.38
N PHE A 98 -4.59 2.18 -3.08
CA PHE A 98 -3.29 2.03 -2.42
C PHE A 98 -2.46 0.91 -3.06
N ARG A 99 -3.05 -0.25 -3.30
CA ARG A 99 -2.34 -1.38 -3.93
C ARG A 99 -1.83 -1.03 -5.33
N GLY A 100 -2.62 -0.28 -6.10
CA GLY A 100 -2.21 0.25 -7.41
C GLY A 100 -1.04 1.22 -7.30
N GLN A 101 -1.11 2.19 -6.38
CA GLN A 101 0.00 3.15 -6.18
C GLN A 101 1.27 2.44 -5.71
N MET A 102 1.16 1.52 -4.75
CA MET A 102 2.31 0.77 -4.26
C MET A 102 2.95 -0.10 -5.34
N LEU A 103 2.17 -0.64 -6.28
CA LEU A 103 2.72 -1.35 -7.43
C LEU A 103 3.57 -0.42 -8.31
N THR A 104 3.11 0.82 -8.53
CA THR A 104 3.86 1.84 -9.26
C THR A 104 5.14 2.24 -8.53
N GLU A 105 5.09 2.45 -7.21
CA GLU A 105 6.27 2.75 -6.41
C GLU A 105 7.27 1.58 -6.39
N MET A 106 6.79 0.34 -6.31
CA MET A 106 7.64 -0.85 -6.43
C MET A 106 8.30 -0.94 -7.81
N ALA A 107 7.58 -0.60 -8.87
CA ALA A 107 8.15 -0.55 -10.22
C ALA A 107 9.23 0.53 -10.32
N ARG A 108 8.97 1.74 -9.80
CA ARG A 108 9.95 2.83 -9.74
C ARG A 108 11.20 2.43 -8.97
N MET A 109 11.02 1.86 -7.78
CA MET A 109 12.12 1.37 -6.96
C MET A 109 12.94 0.27 -7.65
N SER A 110 12.29 -0.60 -8.42
CA SER A 110 12.97 -1.63 -9.21
C SER A 110 13.84 -0.99 -10.30
N LEU A 111 13.35 0.05 -10.98
CA LEU A 111 14.14 0.81 -11.97
C LEU A 111 15.36 1.46 -11.32
N ASP A 112 15.19 2.10 -10.16
CA ASP A 112 16.29 2.74 -9.42
C ASP A 112 17.38 1.72 -9.04
N ASP A 113 16.99 0.46 -8.79
CA ASP A 113 17.90 -0.63 -8.44
C ASP A 113 18.46 -1.38 -9.67
N GLY A 114 18.08 -1.00 -10.89
CA GLY A 114 18.45 -1.73 -12.12
C GLY A 114 17.80 -3.12 -12.24
N LEU A 115 16.67 -3.33 -11.57
CA LEU A 115 15.91 -4.58 -11.54
C LEU A 115 14.68 -4.51 -12.46
N VAL A 116 14.22 -5.69 -12.90
CA VAL A 116 12.96 -5.84 -13.65
C VAL A 116 11.86 -6.32 -12.70
N LEU A 117 10.72 -5.63 -12.69
CA LEU A 117 9.52 -6.08 -11.98
C LEU A 117 8.71 -7.02 -12.89
N GLN A 118 8.56 -8.28 -12.49
CA GLN A 118 7.68 -9.24 -13.16
C GLN A 118 6.34 -9.34 -12.42
N ILE A 119 5.24 -9.11 -13.14
CA ILE A 119 3.88 -9.23 -12.62
C ILE A 119 3.26 -10.49 -13.24
N HIS A 120 2.55 -11.28 -12.43
CA HIS A 120 1.77 -12.45 -12.88
C HIS A 120 0.26 -12.13 -12.82
N PRO A 121 -0.25 -11.25 -13.69
CA PRO A 121 -1.66 -10.88 -13.67
C PRO A 121 -2.54 -12.07 -14.08
N GLY A 122 -3.71 -12.17 -13.45
CA GLY A 122 -4.73 -13.13 -13.84
C GLY A 122 -4.48 -14.59 -13.44
N ALA A 123 -3.43 -14.91 -12.68
CA ALA A 123 -3.16 -16.29 -12.24
C ALA A 123 -4.42 -16.96 -11.66
N PHE A 124 -4.81 -18.10 -12.24
CA PHE A 124 -5.87 -18.92 -11.70
C PHE A 124 -5.31 -19.75 -10.55
N ARG A 125 -5.51 -19.21 -9.36
CA ARG A 125 -4.96 -19.75 -8.12
C ARG A 125 -5.85 -20.83 -7.54
N THR A 126 -5.23 -21.72 -6.77
CA THR A 126 -5.97 -22.74 -5.98
C THR A 126 -6.91 -23.57 -6.87
N HIS A 127 -6.46 -23.95 -8.07
CA HIS A 127 -7.32 -24.68 -9.02
C HIS A 127 -7.40 -26.19 -8.74
N SER A 128 -6.52 -26.72 -7.88
CA SER A 128 -6.53 -28.13 -7.49
C SER A 128 -7.48 -28.37 -6.32
N GLY A 129 -8.64 -28.95 -6.60
CA GLY A 129 -9.65 -29.33 -5.59
C GLY A 129 -9.08 -30.22 -4.47
N PRO A 130 -8.40 -31.35 -4.79
CA PRO A 130 -7.85 -32.23 -3.76
C PRO A 130 -6.87 -31.54 -2.79
N VAL A 131 -6.12 -30.54 -3.27
CA VAL A 131 -5.16 -29.79 -2.45
C VAL A 131 -5.88 -28.74 -1.60
N LEU A 132 -6.86 -28.04 -2.17
CA LEU A 132 -7.69 -27.09 -1.43
C LEU A 132 -8.43 -27.79 -0.28
N ASP A 133 -9.05 -28.93 -0.55
CA ASP A 133 -9.85 -29.67 0.44
C ASP A 133 -8.98 -30.19 1.60
N ARG A 134 -7.75 -30.63 1.28
CA ARG A 134 -6.85 -31.23 2.28
C ARG A 134 -5.98 -30.22 3.03
N PHE A 135 -5.58 -29.11 2.38
CA PHE A 135 -4.55 -28.21 2.91
C PHE A 135 -4.94 -26.73 2.90
N GLY A 136 -6.09 -26.35 2.33
CA GLY A 136 -6.55 -24.98 2.24
C GLY A 136 -5.96 -24.19 1.06
N ARG A 137 -6.22 -22.87 1.06
CA ARG A 137 -5.79 -21.95 -0.01
C ARG A 137 -4.28 -21.70 0.01
N ASP A 138 -3.77 -21.17 -1.11
CA ASP A 138 -2.39 -20.70 -1.27
C ASP A 138 -1.32 -21.78 -1.05
N LYS A 139 -1.61 -23.01 -1.53
CA LYS A 139 -0.71 -24.18 -1.48
C LYS A 139 -0.09 -24.53 -2.84
N GLY A 140 0.01 -23.55 -3.74
CA GLY A 140 0.51 -23.72 -5.11
C GLY A 140 -0.60 -24.06 -6.11
N PHE A 141 -0.22 -24.65 -7.25
CA PHE A 141 -1.11 -24.90 -8.39
C PHE A 141 -1.68 -23.59 -8.94
N ASP A 142 -0.80 -22.67 -9.32
CA ASP A 142 -1.17 -21.46 -10.06
C ASP A 142 -0.92 -21.73 -11.54
N ILE A 143 -1.93 -21.50 -12.36
CA ILE A 143 -1.83 -21.62 -13.82
C ILE A 143 -2.34 -20.35 -14.48
N SER A 144 -1.97 -20.12 -15.72
CA SER A 144 -2.66 -19.15 -16.55
C SER A 144 -4.15 -19.51 -16.61
N PRO A 145 -5.06 -18.54 -16.45
CA PRO A 145 -6.48 -18.81 -16.51
C PRO A 145 -6.83 -19.32 -17.92
N PRO A 146 -7.77 -20.28 -18.04
CA PRO A 146 -8.17 -20.80 -19.34
C PRO A 146 -8.75 -19.67 -20.22
N PRO A 147 -8.67 -19.78 -21.56
CA PRO A 147 -8.94 -18.68 -22.49
C PRO A 147 -10.30 -17.99 -22.28
N HIS A 148 -11.32 -18.74 -21.86
CA HIS A 148 -12.67 -18.23 -21.62
C HIS A 148 -12.80 -17.33 -20.37
N ARG A 149 -11.78 -17.24 -19.51
CA ARG A 149 -11.76 -16.36 -18.32
C ARG A 149 -10.92 -15.10 -18.49
N LEU A 150 -10.21 -14.94 -19.60
CA LEU A 150 -9.35 -13.79 -19.87
C LEU A 150 -10.11 -12.56 -20.39
N CYS A 151 -11.37 -12.72 -20.83
CA CYS A 151 -12.16 -11.64 -21.42
C CYS A 151 -13.32 -11.23 -20.49
N PRO A 152 -13.31 -10.01 -19.91
CA PRO A 152 -14.52 -9.45 -19.35
C PRO A 152 -15.45 -9.07 -20.51
N ARG A 153 -16.55 -9.81 -20.66
CA ARG A 153 -17.60 -9.57 -21.68
C ARG A 153 -18.31 -8.21 -21.57
N SER A 154 -17.84 -7.29 -20.72
CA SER A 154 -18.47 -5.99 -20.46
C SER A 154 -17.63 -4.76 -20.86
N ALA A 155 -16.50 -4.92 -21.56
CA ALA A 155 -15.66 -3.80 -22.01
C ALA A 155 -15.74 -3.51 -23.53
N ALA A 156 -16.82 -3.91 -24.19
CA ALA A 156 -17.11 -3.49 -25.56
C ALA A 156 -18.25 -2.45 -25.55
N ALA A 157 -17.95 -1.24 -25.07
CA ALA A 157 -18.76 -0.07 -25.41
C ALA A 157 -18.36 0.33 -26.84
N SER A 158 -19.33 0.24 -27.75
CA SER A 158 -19.24 0.63 -29.14
C SER A 158 -18.77 2.08 -29.30
N VAL A 159 -17.58 2.30 -29.84
CA VAL A 159 -17.26 3.56 -30.52
C VAL A 159 -17.85 3.45 -31.91
N GLY A 160 -19.11 3.91 -32.04
CA GLY A 160 -19.74 4.11 -33.33
C GLY A 160 -19.14 5.35 -34.00
N GLY A 161 -18.42 5.13 -35.10
CA GLY A 161 -18.08 6.20 -36.03
C GLY A 161 -19.35 6.70 -36.74
N GLY A 162 -19.54 8.01 -36.71
CA GLY A 162 -20.47 8.74 -37.59
C GLY A 162 -19.64 9.69 -38.43
N ALA A 163 -19.82 9.58 -39.75
CA ALA A 163 -19.27 10.44 -40.78
C ALA A 163 -19.84 11.88 -40.72
#